data_AF-A0A2D8AKD7-F1
#
_entry.id   AF-A0A2D8AKD7-F1
#
_cell.length_a   1.000
_cell.length_b   1.000
_cell.length_c   1.000
_cell.angle_alpha   90.00
_cell.angle_beta   90.00
_cell.angle_gamma   90.00
#
_symmetry.space_group_name_H-M   'P 1'
#
loop_
_entity.id
_entity.type
_entity.pdbx_description
1 polymer ?
#
loop_
_entity_poly.entity_id
_entity_poly.type
_entity_poly.pdbx_seq_one_letter_code
_entity_poly.pdbx_strand_id
1 'polypeptide(L)' 'PRYANRPGGYIRILKCGERPGDKAPMAYVELVDRPQLDTADHEDEAAVAEEE' A
#
# COMPACT_ATOMS: atom_id res chain seq x y z
N PRO A 1 -0.52 17.52 -15.82
CA PRO A 1 -1.35 16.68 -14.92
C PRO A 1 -1.02 15.19 -15.09
N ARG A 2 -0.87 14.44 -13.99
CA ARG A 2 -0.29 13.08 -13.97
C ARG A 2 -1.07 12.04 -14.76
N TYR A 3 -2.40 12.16 -14.83
CA TYR A 3 -3.28 11.20 -15.52
C TYR A 3 -3.86 11.74 -16.82
N ALA A 4 -3.24 12.74 -17.45
CA ALA A 4 -3.80 13.47 -18.59
C ALA A 4 -4.18 12.57 -19.78
N ASN A 5 -3.40 11.52 -20.04
CA ASN A 5 -3.56 10.65 -21.22
C ASN A 5 -4.33 9.35 -20.92
N ARG A 6 -4.80 9.14 -19.68
CA ARG A 6 -5.39 7.86 -19.26
C ARG A 6 -6.93 7.96 -19.29
N PRO A 7 -7.64 7.14 -20.08
CA PRO A 7 -9.10 7.14 -20.11
C PRO A 7 -9.67 6.39 -18.89
N GLY A 8 -9.66 7.04 -17.72
CA GLY A 8 -10.27 6.52 -16.49
C GLY A 8 -9.49 5.41 -15.76
N GLY A 9 -10.09 4.90 -14.69
CA GLY A 9 -9.51 3.82 -13.87
C GLY A 9 -8.23 4.25 -13.13
N TYR A 10 -8.31 5.33 -12.35
CA TYR A 10 -7.15 5.87 -11.63
C TYR A 10 -6.87 5.17 -10.29
N ILE A 11 -7.80 4.31 -9.87
CA ILE A 11 -7.77 3.64 -8.58
C ILE A 11 -7.83 2.13 -8.81
N ARG A 12 -7.00 1.40 -8.05
CA ARG A 12 -7.03 -0.05 -7.90
C ARG A 12 -7.59 -0.40 -6.53
N ILE A 13 -8.49 -1.38 -6.47
CA ILE A 13 -9.06 -1.91 -5.23
C ILE A 13 -8.62 -3.37 -5.08
N LEU A 14 -8.00 -3.69 -3.95
CA LEU A 14 -7.55 -5.04 -3.60
C LEU A 14 -8.31 -5.50 -2.36
N LYS A 15 -9.08 -6.58 -2.47
CA LYS A 15 -9.85 -7.12 -1.33
C LYS A 15 -8.90 -7.70 -0.29
N CYS A 16 -9.08 -7.37 0.99
CA CYS A 16 -8.21 -7.83 2.08
C CYS A 16 -8.94 -8.61 3.19
N GLY A 17 -10.10 -9.18 2.87
CA GLY A 17 -10.85 -10.03 3.78
C GLY A 17 -11.75 -9.25 4.73
N GLU A 18 -12.03 -9.82 5.89
CA GLU A 18 -12.95 -9.25 6.88
C GLU A 18 -12.18 -8.63 8.06
N ARG A 19 -12.68 -7.52 8.59
CA ARG A 19 -12.14 -6.89 9.78
C ARG A 19 -12.42 -7.73 11.03
N PRO A 20 -11.44 -7.97 11.91
CA PRO A 20 -11.68 -8.69 13.16
C PRO A 20 -12.64 -7.90 14.07
N GLY A 21 -13.60 -8.59 14.68
CA GLY A 21 -14.60 -8.02 15.59
C GLY A 21 -15.97 -7.87 14.95
N ASP A 22 -16.07 -7.19 13.81
CA ASP A 22 -17.36 -6.89 13.16
C ASP A 22 -17.55 -7.56 11.79
N LYS A 23 -16.56 -8.31 11.32
CA LYS A 23 -16.57 -9.01 10.02
C LYS A 23 -16.86 -8.09 8.84
N ALA A 24 -16.57 -6.80 8.95
CA ALA A 24 -16.79 -5.88 7.84
C ALA A 24 -15.82 -6.18 6.67
N PRO A 25 -16.30 -6.21 5.41
CA PRO A 25 -15.44 -6.46 4.26
C PRO A 25 -14.48 -5.27 4.04
N MET A 26 -13.18 -5.56 4.01
CA MET A 26 -12.12 -4.58 3.87
C MET A 26 -11.44 -4.68 2.50
N ALA A 27 -10.88 -3.55 2.05
CA ALA A 27 -10.07 -3.50 0.84
C ALA A 27 -9.01 -2.39 0.91
N TYR A 28 -7.87 -2.61 0.25
CA TYR A 28 -6.87 -1.58 -0.01
C TYR A 28 -7.23 -0.80 -1.26
N VAL A 29 -6.96 0.51 -1.23
CA VAL A 29 -7.25 1.44 -2.31
C VAL A 29 -5.94 2.12 -2.70
N GLU A 30 -5.52 1.95 -3.95
CA GLU A 30 -4.25 2.47 -4.45
C GLU A 30 -4.44 3.35 -5.69
N LEU A 31 -3.60 4.37 -5.81
CA LEU A 31 -3.50 5.15 -7.04
C LEU A 31 -2.69 4.38 -8.08
N VAL A 32 -3.20 4.38 -9.31
CA VAL A 32 -2.49 3.79 -10.45
C VAL A 32 -1.23 4.61 -10.76
N ASP A 33 -0.20 3.93 -11.25
CA ASP A 33 1.10 4.51 -11.61
C ASP A 33 1.79 5.26 -10.46
N ARG A 34 1.55 4.84 -9.19
CA ARG A 34 2.32 5.34 -8.03
C ARG A 34 3.80 5.01 -8.22
N PRO A 35 4.71 6.00 -8.12
CA PRO A 35 6.14 5.67 -8.09
C PRO A 35 6.36 4.73 -6.91
N GLN A 36 6.98 3.58 -7.19
CA GLN A 36 7.44 2.69 -6.14
C GLN A 36 8.55 3.46 -5.41
N LEU A 37 8.29 3.81 -4.15
CA LEU A 37 9.36 4.18 -3.25
C LEU A 37 10.11 2.88 -3.02
N ASP A 38 11.34 2.78 -3.52
CA ASP A 38 12.20 1.64 -3.24
C ASP A 38 12.38 1.56 -1.73
N THR A 39 11.64 0.65 -1.09
CA THR A 39 11.72 0.39 0.35
C THR A 39 12.96 -0.43 0.71
N ALA A 40 13.88 -0.62 -0.25
CA ALA A 40 15.15 -1.31 -0.06
C ALA A 40 16.08 -0.63 0.97
N ASP A 41 15.83 0.65 1.29
CA ASP A 41 16.67 1.40 2.23
C ASP A 41 16.16 1.39 3.69
N HIS A 42 15.11 0.62 4.04
CA HIS A 42 14.53 0.61 5.40
C HIS A 42 14.51 -0.77 6.07
N GLU A 43 15.33 -1.73 5.61
CA GLU A 43 15.46 -3.05 6.27
C GLU A 43 16.67 -3.15 7.22
N ASP A 44 17.50 -2.10 7.38
CA ASP A 44 18.72 -2.15 8.23
C ASP A 44 18.61 -1.47 9.61
N GLU A 45 17.50 -0.80 9.98
CA GLU A 45 17.44 -0.02 11.24
C GLU A 45 16.51 -0.59 12.33
N ALA A 46 15.99 -1.81 12.17
CA ALA A 46 15.16 -2.47 13.20
C ALA A 46 15.85 -3.65 13.91
N ALA A 47 17.04 -4.05 13.49
CA ALA A 47 17.74 -5.21 14.06
C ALA A 47 18.79 -4.88 15.15
N VAL A 48 19.04 -3.60 15.47
CA VAL A 48 20.13 -3.20 16.38
C VAL A 48 19.63 -2.87 17.82
N ALA A 49 18.33 -2.90 18.09
CA ALA A 49 17.77 -2.42 19.36
C ALA A 49 17.33 -3.52 20.36
N GLU A 50 17.51 -4.81 20.06
CA GLU A 50 17.16 -5.91 20.98
C GLU A 50 18.36 -6.66 21.59
N GLU A 51 19.56 -6.07 21.57
CA GLU A 51 20.69 -6.49 22.42
C GLU A 51 21.27 -5.28 23.19
N GLU A 52 20.58 -4.82 24.24
CA GLU A 52 21.18 -4.29 25.49
C GLU A 52 20.17 -4.36 26.65
#